data_AF-A0A9D6MDE2-F1
#
_entry.id   AF-A0A9D6MDE2-F1
#
_cell.length_a   1.000
_cell.length_b   1.000
_cell.length_c   1.000
_cell.angle_alpha   90.00
_cell.angle_beta   90.00
_cell.angle_gamma   90.00
#
_symmetry.space_group_name_H-M   'P 1'
#
loop_
_entity.id
_entity.type
_entity.pdbx_description
1 polymer ?
#
loop_
_entity_poly.entity_id
_entity_poly.type
_entity_poly.pdbx_seq_one_letter_code
_entity_poly.pdbx_strand_id
1 'polypeptide(L)'
;MAITIGRLDSFFTSLIKDVMTVERQSLVRLTQQRAGVNLRQSIYTDLNAKLKELQALVKPLTTTDPSSALTAGRAASVSSAAAGYTVLAASASNSAIAGAYAINVTTPAREHRVRADQQPYSDQALSLSGT
;
A
#
# COMPACT_ATOMS: atom_id res chain seq x y z
N MET A 1 61.70 57.27 16.80
CA MET A 1 60.61 56.34 17.19
C MET A 1 59.79 56.03 15.96
N ALA A 2 59.90 54.82 15.43
CA ALA A 2 58.96 54.27 14.45
C ALA A 2 58.79 52.80 14.81
N ILE A 3 57.70 52.50 15.50
CA ILE A 3 57.34 51.16 15.94
C ILE A 3 56.63 50.50 14.76
N THR A 4 57.34 49.61 14.06
CA THR A 4 56.78 48.81 12.96
C THR A 4 55.91 47.69 13.53
N ILE A 5 54.73 48.04 14.04
CA ILE A 5 53.63 47.08 14.24
C ILE A 5 52.99 46.90 12.87
N GLY A 6 53.20 45.77 12.17
CA GLY A 6 52.49 45.58 10.89
C GLY A 6 52.86 44.41 10.00
N ARG A 7 53.89 43.62 10.30
CA ARG A 7 54.15 42.39 9.52
C ARG A 7 54.47 41.26 10.48
N LEU A 8 53.53 40.32 10.64
CA LEU A 8 53.88 38.98 11.09
C LEU A 8 55.01 38.53 10.17
N ASP A 9 56.19 38.28 10.74
CA ASP A 9 57.33 37.77 10.00
C ASP A 9 56.88 36.54 9.19
N SER A 10 57.31 36.46 7.93
CA SER A 10 56.91 35.42 6.98
C SER A 10 57.10 34.03 7.58
N PHE A 11 58.13 33.89 8.41
CA PHE A 11 58.48 32.69 9.16
C PHE A 11 57.41 32.25 10.17
N PHE A 12 56.86 33.17 10.98
CA PHE A 12 55.78 32.82 11.92
C PHE A 12 54.50 32.46 11.18
N THR A 13 54.22 33.13 10.06
CA THR A 13 53.03 32.85 9.25
C THR A 13 53.12 31.48 8.56
N SER A 14 54.31 31.06 8.11
CA SER A 14 54.52 29.71 7.56
C SER A 14 54.47 28.64 8.65
N LEU A 15 55.12 28.86 9.79
CA LEU A 15 55.10 27.92 10.91
C LEU A 15 53.68 27.67 11.43
N ILE A 16 52.89 28.73 11.59
CA ILE A 16 51.48 28.63 12.01
C ILE A 16 50.65 27.84 10.98
N LYS A 17 50.89 28.04 9.68
CA LYS A 17 50.21 27.27 8.61
C LYS A 17 50.61 25.80 8.63
N ASP A 18 51.89 25.49 8.87
CA ASP A 18 52.37 24.11 8.91
C ASP A 18 51.79 23.37 10.12
N VAL A 19 51.79 24.00 11.31
CA VAL A 19 51.15 23.43 12.52
C VAL A 19 49.65 23.24 12.29
N MET A 20 48.93 24.24 11.76
CA MET A 20 47.51 24.08 11.43
C MET A 20 47.24 22.97 10.39
N THR A 21 48.17 22.73 9.46
CA THR A 21 48.03 21.68 8.45
C THR A 21 48.17 20.30 9.07
N VAL A 22 49.14 20.13 9.97
CA VAL A 22 49.32 18.89 10.74
C VAL A 22 48.11 18.61 11.64
N GLU A 23 47.59 19.63 12.33
CA GLU A 23 46.41 19.49 13.18
C GLU A 23 45.14 19.13 12.37
N ARG A 24 44.99 19.69 11.16
CA ARG A 24 43.87 19.37 10.26
C ARG A 24 43.91 17.95 9.70
N GLN A 25 45.07 17.33 9.60
CA GLN A 25 45.20 15.98 9.03
C GLN A 25 44.38 14.94 9.81
N SER A 26 44.35 15.05 11.13
CA SER A 26 43.55 14.20 12.01
C SER A 26 42.05 14.36 11.77
N LEU A 27 41.58 15.59 11.55
CA LEU A 27 40.18 15.88 11.23
C LEU A 27 39.77 15.35 9.84
N VAL A 28 40.66 15.44 8.85
CA VAL A 28 40.43 14.87 7.52
C VAL A 28 40.30 13.35 7.61
N ARG A 29 41.18 12.69 8.36
CA ARG A 29 41.12 11.24 8.59
C ARG A 29 39.82 10.84 9.29
N LEU A 30 39.40 11.58 10.32
CA LEU A 30 38.18 11.28 11.07
C LEU A 30 36.93 11.48 10.20
N THR A 31 36.91 12.52 9.37
CA THR A 31 35.85 12.77 8.38
C THR A 31 35.73 11.64 7.36
N GLN A 32 36.87 11.16 6.84
CA GLN A 32 36.90 10.02 5.91
C GLN A 32 36.41 8.72 6.57
N GLN A 33 36.83 8.46 7.81
CA GLN A 33 36.36 7.29 8.57
C GLN A 33 34.85 7.35 8.81
N ARG A 34 34.31 8.53 9.19
CA ARG A 34 32.87 8.74 9.36
C ARG A 34 32.10 8.51 8.06
N ALA A 35 32.60 8.99 6.92
CA ALA A 35 31.98 8.75 5.62
C ALA A 35 31.93 7.24 5.29
N GLY A 36 33.02 6.51 5.55
CA GLY A 36 33.07 5.06 5.36
C GLY A 36 32.08 4.29 6.25
N VAL A 37 31.92 4.70 7.51
CA VAL A 37 30.95 4.09 8.44
C VAL A 37 29.52 4.38 7.99
N ASN A 38 29.21 5.63 7.62
CA ASN A 38 27.88 6.01 7.13
C ASN A 38 27.49 5.24 5.86
N LEU A 39 28.43 5.03 4.94
CA LEU A 39 28.20 4.24 3.74
C LEU A 39 27.85 2.78 4.09
N ARG A 40 28.62 2.16 5.00
CA ARG A 40 28.33 0.79 5.46
C ARG A 40 26.96 0.72 6.11
N GLN A 41 26.62 1.67 6.97
CA GLN A 41 25.31 1.72 7.61
C GLN A 41 24.18 1.82 6.57
N SER A 42 24.33 2.69 5.57
CA SER A 42 23.35 2.85 4.49
C SER A 42 23.15 1.54 3.71
N ILE A 43 24.23 0.85 3.37
CA ILE A 43 24.17 -0.46 2.70
C ILE A 43 23.44 -1.49 3.56
N TYR A 44 23.73 -1.57 4.87
CA TYR A 44 23.03 -2.48 5.77
C TYR A 44 21.54 -2.14 5.93
N THR A 45 21.19 -0.85 5.97
CA THR A 45 19.78 -0.45 6.03
C THR A 45 19.02 -0.82 4.76
N ASP A 46 19.66 -0.67 3.59
CA ASP A 46 19.05 -1.03 2.31
C ASP A 46 18.90 -2.55 2.16
N LEU A 47 19.94 -3.32 2.51
CA LEU A 47 19.87 -4.79 2.57
C LEU A 47 18.75 -5.27 3.49
N ASN A 48 18.61 -4.68 4.68
CA ASN A 48 17.53 -5.04 5.61
C ASN A 48 16.14 -4.70 5.03
N ALA A 49 16.01 -3.56 4.34
CA ALA A 49 14.77 -3.20 3.67
C ALA A 49 14.42 -4.22 2.57
N LYS A 50 15.40 -4.62 1.74
CA LYS A 50 15.23 -5.62 0.68
C LYS A 50 14.89 -7.00 1.22
N LEU A 51 15.52 -7.42 2.33
CA LEU A 51 15.21 -8.70 2.97
C LEU A 51 13.80 -8.70 3.58
N LYS A 52 13.35 -7.59 4.16
CA LYS A 52 11.97 -7.45 4.65
C LYS A 52 10.95 -7.48 3.52
N GLU A 53 11.24 -6.80 2.41
CA GLU A 53 10.41 -6.82 1.20
C GLU A 53 10.27 -8.24 0.66
N LEU A 54 11.39 -8.98 0.55
CA LEU A 54 11.38 -10.38 0.15
C LEU A 54 10.58 -11.25 1.13
N GLN A 55 10.79 -11.09 2.43
CA GLN A 55 10.04 -11.84 3.44
C GLN A 55 8.53 -11.58 3.34
N ALA A 56 8.12 -10.33 3.09
CA ALA A 56 6.73 -9.96 2.91
C ALA A 56 6.11 -10.59 1.65
N LEU A 57 6.88 -10.71 0.57
CA LEU A 57 6.45 -11.36 -0.67
C LEU A 57 6.41 -12.89 -0.56
N VAL A 58 7.34 -13.51 0.17
CA VAL A 58 7.43 -14.97 0.32
C VAL A 58 6.43 -15.51 1.35
N LYS A 59 6.15 -14.77 2.43
CA LYS A 59 5.20 -15.18 3.47
C LYS A 59 3.84 -15.66 2.92
N PRO A 60 3.17 -14.95 1.99
CA PRO A 60 1.92 -15.44 1.41
C PRO A 60 2.11 -16.66 0.48
N LEU A 61 3.28 -16.89 -0.09
CA LEU A 61 3.55 -18.12 -0.89
C LEU A 61 3.64 -19.37 0.00
N THR A 62 4.20 -19.22 1.20
CA THR A 62 4.46 -20.32 2.14
C THR A 62 3.29 -20.63 3.06
N THR A 63 2.32 -19.71 3.16
CA THR A 63 1.17 -19.91 4.03
C THR A 63 0.21 -20.85 3.31
N THR A 64 -0.06 -22.02 3.91
CA THR A 64 -1.06 -23.01 3.46
C THR A 64 -2.51 -22.50 3.56
N ASP A 65 -2.71 -21.23 3.92
CA ASP A 65 -4.01 -20.59 3.85
C ASP A 65 -4.40 -20.41 2.39
N PRO A 66 -5.55 -20.94 1.97
CA PRO A 66 -6.00 -20.87 0.58
C PRO A 66 -6.28 -19.42 0.13
N SER A 67 -6.31 -18.45 1.04
CA SER A 67 -6.44 -17.01 0.76
C SER A 67 -5.11 -16.31 0.44
N SER A 68 -3.96 -16.98 0.62
CA SER A 68 -2.64 -16.40 0.41
C SER A 68 -2.09 -16.71 -0.98
N ALA A 69 -2.33 -15.75 -1.88
CA ALA A 69 -1.64 -15.47 -3.13
C ALA A 69 -1.57 -16.51 -4.29
N LEU A 70 -1.54 -17.84 -4.10
CA LEU A 70 -1.25 -18.77 -5.22
C LEU A 70 -2.28 -19.85 -5.57
N THR A 71 -3.26 -20.14 -4.72
CA THR A 71 -4.41 -20.89 -5.23
C THR A 71 -5.24 -19.93 -6.04
N ALA A 72 -5.29 -20.15 -7.36
CA ALA A 72 -6.28 -19.55 -8.24
C ALA A 72 -7.61 -19.54 -7.49
N GLY A 73 -8.03 -18.36 -7.02
CA GLY A 73 -9.27 -18.20 -6.28
C GLY A 73 -10.33 -18.90 -7.12
N ARG A 74 -11.04 -19.86 -6.52
CA ARG A 74 -11.92 -20.74 -7.29
C ARG A 74 -12.77 -19.86 -8.20
N ALA A 75 -12.60 -20.04 -9.51
CA ALA A 75 -13.30 -19.20 -10.47
C ALA A 75 -14.68 -19.77 -10.67
N ALA A 76 -15.70 -18.94 -10.48
CA ALA A 76 -17.07 -19.28 -10.85
C ALA A 76 -17.36 -18.66 -12.22
N SER A 77 -17.85 -19.48 -13.15
CA SER A 77 -18.36 -19.03 -14.44
C SER A 77 -19.78 -19.52 -14.62
N VAL A 78 -20.68 -18.63 -15.03
CA VAL A 78 -22.06 -18.99 -15.37
C VAL A 78 -22.15 -19.12 -16.88
N SER A 79 -22.51 -20.30 -17.37
CA SER A 79 -22.80 -20.55 -18.78
C SER A 79 -24.31 -20.59 -19.01
N SER A 80 -24.75 -20.41 -20.26
CA SER A 80 -26.16 -20.54 -20.70
C SER A 80 -27.12 -19.43 -20.24
N ALA A 81 -26.61 -18.23 -19.93
CA ALA A 81 -27.48 -17.05 -19.80
C ALA A 81 -27.95 -16.59 -21.19
N ALA A 82 -29.22 -16.23 -21.33
CA ALA A 82 -29.73 -15.61 -22.56
C ALA A 82 -28.95 -14.32 -22.85
N ALA A 83 -28.50 -14.14 -24.10
CA ALA A 83 -27.65 -13.03 -24.49
C ALA A 83 -28.28 -11.68 -24.08
N GLY A 84 -27.50 -10.86 -23.35
CA GLY A 84 -27.93 -9.53 -22.91
C GLY A 84 -28.61 -9.46 -21.54
N TYR A 85 -28.84 -10.59 -20.84
CA TYR A 85 -29.48 -10.60 -19.53
C TYR A 85 -28.64 -11.32 -18.46
N THR A 86 -28.25 -10.59 -17.42
CA THR A 86 -27.59 -11.17 -16.23
C THR A 86 -28.65 -11.57 -15.21
N VAL A 87 -29.18 -12.79 -15.31
CA VAL A 87 -30.14 -13.33 -14.31
C VAL A 87 -29.42 -13.91 -13.09
N LEU A 88 -28.17 -14.33 -13.27
CA LEU A 88 -27.36 -14.96 -12.24
C LEU A 88 -25.91 -14.49 -12.35
N ALA A 89 -25.33 -14.09 -11.23
CA ALA A 89 -23.90 -13.92 -11.05
C ALA A 89 -23.42 -14.88 -9.96
N ALA A 90 -22.29 -15.55 -10.17
CA ALA A 90 -21.72 -16.48 -9.20
C ALA A 90 -20.30 -16.03 -8.83
N SER A 91 -20.00 -16.06 -7.55
CA SER A 91 -18.65 -15.93 -7.00
C SER A 91 -18.36 -17.14 -6.14
N ALA A 92 -17.12 -17.62 -6.15
CA ALA A 92 -16.71 -18.77 -5.35
C ALA A 92 -15.69 -18.33 -4.29
N SER A 93 -15.92 -18.80 -3.07
CA SER A 93 -14.98 -18.66 -1.96
C SER A 93 -13.92 -19.76 -2.01
N ASN A 94 -12.87 -19.61 -1.20
CA ASN A 94 -11.78 -20.58 -1.08
C ASN A 94 -12.24 -21.94 -0.52
N SER A 95 -13.40 -21.99 0.15
CA SER A 95 -14.04 -23.21 0.66
C SER A 95 -15.07 -23.81 -0.32
N ALA A 96 -15.31 -23.18 -1.47
CA ALA A 96 -16.25 -23.70 -2.45
C ALA A 96 -15.80 -25.07 -2.98
N ILE A 97 -16.77 -25.96 -3.18
CA ILE A 97 -16.52 -27.29 -3.76
C ILE A 97 -16.43 -27.13 -5.27
N ALA A 98 -15.41 -27.75 -5.88
CA ALA A 98 -15.28 -27.75 -7.33
C ALA A 98 -16.35 -28.65 -7.96
N GLY A 99 -17.11 -28.11 -8.90
CA GLY A 99 -18.13 -28.87 -9.61
C GLY A 99 -18.94 -27.98 -10.56
N ALA A 100 -19.70 -28.63 -11.44
CA ALA A 100 -20.70 -27.96 -12.26
C ALA A 100 -22.06 -28.08 -11.56
N TYR A 101 -22.76 -26.96 -11.41
CA TYR A 101 -24.06 -26.90 -10.76
C TYR A 101 -25.12 -26.44 -11.76
N ALA A 102 -26.19 -27.22 -11.91
CA ALA A 102 -27.36 -26.84 -12.69
C ALA A 102 -28.30 -26.00 -11.81
N ILE A 103 -28.49 -24.74 -12.17
CA ILE A 103 -29.34 -23.79 -11.44
C ILE A 103 -30.49 -23.38 -12.36
N ASN A 104 -31.73 -23.54 -11.90
CA ASN A 104 -32.92 -23.09 -12.60
C ASN A 104 -33.63 -22.00 -11.79
N VAL A 105 -33.77 -20.80 -12.37
CA VAL A 105 -34.42 -19.65 -11.73
C VAL A 105 -35.82 -19.51 -12.32
N THR A 106 -36.86 -19.79 -11.53
CA THR A 106 -38.25 -19.70 -11.97
C THR A 106 -38.83 -18.29 -11.79
N THR A 107 -38.65 -17.70 -10.61
CA THR A 107 -39.17 -16.37 -10.28
C THR A 107 -38.15 -15.62 -9.42
N PRO A 108 -37.67 -14.44 -9.84
CA PRO A 108 -36.78 -13.63 -9.00
C PRO A 108 -37.56 -13.06 -7.81
N ALA A 109 -36.87 -12.92 -6.68
CA ALA A 109 -37.43 -12.25 -5.52
C ALA A 109 -37.81 -10.81 -5.88
N ARG A 110 -39.04 -10.41 -5.53
CA ARG A 110 -39.54 -9.05 -5.73
C ARG A 110 -39.66 -8.36 -4.38
N GLU A 111 -39.41 -7.06 -4.37
CA GLU A 111 -39.70 -6.22 -3.22
C GLU A 111 -41.21 -5.95 -3.12
N HIS A 112 -41.76 -5.99 -1.91
CA HIS A 112 -43.14 -5.57 -1.67
C HIS A 112 -43.23 -4.05 -1.62
N ARG A 113 -44.08 -3.46 -2.47
CA ARG A 113 -44.34 -2.01 -2.47
C ARG A 113 -45.84 -1.78 -2.39
N VAL A 114 -46.26 -1.07 -1.34
CA VAL A 114 -47.62 -0.56 -1.21
C VAL A 114 -47.59 0.91 -1.59
N ARG A 115 -48.48 1.31 -2.48
CA ARG A 115 -48.77 2.73 -2.75
C ARG A 115 -50.20 2.99 -2.32
N ALA A 116 -50.40 4.13 -1.66
CA ALA A 116 -51.74 4.63 -1.42
C ALA A 116 -52.32 5.10 -2.75
N ASP A 117 -53.57 4.71 -3.01
CA ASP A 117 -54.30 5.23 -4.16
C ASP A 117 -54.53 6.73 -3.97
N GLN A 118 -54.25 7.52 -5.01
CA GLN A 118 -54.51 8.96 -4.97
C GLN A 118 -56.01 9.19 -5.02
N GLN A 119 -56.53 9.95 -4.06
CA GLN A 119 -57.90 10.41 -4.06
C GLN A 119 -58.08 11.44 -5.19
N PRO A 120 -58.93 11.17 -6.21
CA PRO A 120 -59.07 12.06 -7.36
C PRO A 120 -59.78 13.39 -7.01
N TYR A 121 -60.57 13.42 -5.93
CA TYR A 121 -61.29 14.60 -5.46
C TYR A 121 -61.28 14.65 -3.93
N SER A 122 -60.79 15.75 -3.35
CA SER A 122 -60.67 15.96 -1.89
C SER A 122 -62.00 15.92 -1.14
N ASP A 123 -63.11 16.05 -1.86
CA ASP A 123 -64.42 16.37 -1.29
C ASP A 123 -65.40 15.19 -1.30
N GLN A 124 -64.98 14.01 -1.79
CA GLN A 124 -65.79 12.80 -1.82
C GLN A 124 -65.27 11.75 -0.83
N ALA A 125 -66.16 11.23 0.02
CA ALA A 125 -65.84 10.16 0.95
C ALA A 125 -65.56 8.84 0.20
N LEU A 126 -64.39 8.24 0.44
CA LEU A 126 -63.91 7.06 -0.32
C LEU A 126 -64.77 5.79 -0.12
N SER A 127 -65.68 5.75 0.84
CA SER A 127 -66.58 4.59 1.11
C SER A 127 -65.86 3.23 1.19
N LEU A 128 -64.61 3.21 1.65
CA LEU A 128 -63.83 1.99 1.88
C LEU A 128 -63.87 1.63 3.38
N SER A 129 -64.16 0.37 3.69
CA SER A 129 -64.04 -0.24 5.02
C SER A 129 -62.83 -1.18 5.02
N GLY A 130 -61.95 -1.05 6.02
CA GLY A 130 -60.77 -1.89 6.17
C GLY A 130 -60.98 -3.01 7.20
N THR A 131 -60.53 -4.23 6.89
CA THR A 131 -60.23 -5.31 7.83
C THR A 131 -58.73 -5.52 7.91
#